data_AF-G1KZD1-F1
#
_entry.id   AF-G1KZD1-F1
#
_cell.length_a   1.000
_cell.length_b   1.000
_cell.length_c   1.000
_cell.angle_alpha   90.00
_cell.angle_beta   90.00
_cell.angle_gamma   90.00
#
_symmetry.space_group_name_H-M   'P 1'
#
loop_
_entity.id
_entity.type
_entity.pdbx_description
1 polymer ?
#
loop_
_entity_poly.entity_id
_entity_poly.type
_entity_poly.pdbx_seq_one_letter_code
_entity_poly.pdbx_strand_id
1 'polypeptide(L)'
;MAAAVVAAAERLLSSEAADGGGVSVALEQHSGRLSPPSSPAPQPRGEAQALEQQQQQLPQSNTLVGLPIVAIEGILGFLSYDETSQLRLVCKRMDLVCQRMLNQGFLKVERYHNLCQKQVKAQLPRRESERRNHSLARHADILAAVETRLSLLNMTFMKYVDSNLCCFIPGKVSMLR
;
A
#
# COMPACT_ATOMS: atom_id res chain seq x y z
N MET A 1 -4.15 -26.70 -8.86
CA MET A 1 -3.45 -26.00 -9.96
C MET A 1 -3.37 -24.49 -9.77
N ALA A 2 -4.39 -23.81 -9.23
CA ALA A 2 -4.39 -22.35 -9.01
C ALA A 2 -3.34 -21.86 -7.99
N ALA A 3 -3.08 -22.62 -6.92
CA ALA A 3 -2.08 -22.24 -5.90
C ALA A 3 -0.63 -22.20 -6.44
N ALA A 4 -0.30 -23.01 -7.44
CA ALA A 4 1.04 -23.07 -8.01
C ALA A 4 1.38 -21.84 -8.87
N VAL A 5 0.36 -21.20 -9.48
CA VAL A 5 0.55 -20.03 -10.34
C VAL A 5 0.80 -18.76 -9.51
N VAL A 6 0.13 -18.65 -8.36
CA VAL A 6 0.34 -17.53 -7.43
C VAL A 6 1.76 -17.58 -6.84
N ALA A 7 2.21 -18.78 -6.44
CA ALA A 7 3.56 -18.99 -5.92
C ALA A 7 4.68 -18.72 -6.96
N ALA A 8 4.39 -18.86 -8.26
CA ALA A 8 5.33 -18.55 -9.33
C ALA A 8 5.48 -17.04 -9.58
N ALA A 9 4.44 -16.25 -9.33
CA ALA A 9 4.47 -14.80 -9.52
C ALA A 9 5.26 -14.07 -8.41
N GLU A 10 5.28 -14.60 -7.18
CA GLU A 10 5.99 -13.99 -6.05
C GLU A 10 7.51 -14.13 -6.14
N ARG A 11 8.02 -15.16 -6.84
CA ARG A 11 9.46 -15.43 -6.95
C ARG A 11 10.23 -14.53 -7.92
N LEU A 12 9.54 -13.81 -8.80
CA LEU A 12 10.17 -12.96 -9.83
C LEU A 12 10.37 -11.50 -9.38
N LEU A 13 9.93 -11.11 -8.18
CA LEU A 13 9.96 -9.73 -7.69
C LEU A 13 11.09 -9.45 -6.67
N SER A 14 11.98 -10.40 -6.39
CA SER A 14 12.98 -10.30 -5.30
C SER A 14 14.43 -10.02 -5.75
N SER A 15 14.66 -9.52 -6.97
CA SER A 15 16.02 -9.18 -7.41
C SER A 15 16.08 -7.77 -7.94
N GLU A 16 16.49 -6.82 -7.09
CA GLU A 16 17.45 -5.75 -7.37
C GLU A 16 17.43 -4.72 -6.23
N ALA A 17 18.49 -4.72 -5.39
CA ALA A 17 18.97 -3.56 -4.64
C ALA A 17 20.34 -3.86 -4.00
N ALA A 18 21.41 -3.42 -4.66
CA ALA A 18 22.73 -3.13 -4.10
C ALA A 18 23.17 -1.85 -4.83
N ASP A 19 23.51 -0.75 -4.16
CA ASP A 19 24.81 -0.38 -3.57
C ASP A 19 24.62 1.10 -3.10
N GLY A 20 25.08 1.67 -2.00
CA GLY A 20 26.35 1.53 -1.26
C GLY A 20 27.08 2.89 -1.28
N GLY A 21 27.37 3.49 -0.12
CA GLY A 21 28.40 4.54 0.01
C GLY A 21 28.00 5.84 0.73
N GLY A 22 28.51 6.02 1.95
CA GLY A 22 28.65 7.33 2.62
C GLY A 22 30.09 7.52 3.09
N VAL A 23 30.50 8.74 3.49
CA VAL A 23 31.64 9.02 4.41
C VAL A 23 31.47 10.38 5.12
N SER A 24 31.82 10.38 6.42
CA SER A 24 32.13 11.40 7.47
C SER A 24 32.88 12.70 7.04
N VAL A 25 33.10 13.76 7.86
CA VAL A 25 33.77 13.84 9.20
C VAL A 25 33.66 15.24 9.88
N ALA A 26 33.60 15.25 11.24
CA ALA A 26 34.16 16.11 12.34
C ALA A 26 34.27 17.68 12.24
N LEU A 27 34.30 18.52 13.30
CA LEU A 27 35.05 18.54 14.59
C LEU A 27 34.49 19.65 15.55
N GLU A 28 34.75 19.48 16.86
CA GLU A 28 34.56 20.41 17.99
C GLU A 28 35.36 21.74 17.91
N GLN A 29 34.93 22.78 18.67
CA GLN A 29 35.77 23.37 19.75
C GLN A 29 35.10 24.45 20.63
N HIS A 30 35.60 24.47 21.87
CA HIS A 30 35.25 25.13 23.14
C HIS A 30 35.75 26.59 23.25
N SER A 31 35.20 27.42 24.18
CA SER A 31 35.94 28.09 25.29
C SER A 31 35.33 29.41 25.85
N GLY A 32 35.35 29.57 27.19
CA GLY A 32 35.35 30.85 27.97
C GLY A 32 34.09 31.14 28.82
N ARG A 33 33.96 30.79 30.14
CA ARG A 33 34.53 31.37 31.39
C ARG A 33 34.23 32.89 31.53
N LEU A 34 33.53 33.47 32.51
CA LEU A 34 33.74 33.55 33.99
C LEU A 34 32.56 34.33 34.66
N SER A 35 32.18 33.98 35.90
CA SER A 35 31.50 34.85 36.90
C SER A 35 32.56 35.58 37.77
N PRO A 36 32.29 36.54 38.72
CA PRO A 36 31.38 36.43 39.91
C PRO A 36 30.84 37.83 40.43
N PRO A 37 30.65 38.13 41.75
CA PRO A 37 29.41 37.95 42.54
C PRO A 37 28.95 39.19 43.38
N SER A 38 27.77 39.14 44.02
CA SER A 38 27.48 39.87 45.27
C SER A 38 26.22 39.36 46.02
N SER A 39 26.40 39.05 47.30
CA SER A 39 25.51 38.42 48.33
C SER A 39 24.52 39.40 49.04
N PRO A 40 23.88 39.13 50.21
CA PRO A 40 23.06 37.99 50.71
C PRO A 40 21.73 38.35 51.49
N ALA A 41 20.94 37.30 51.84
CA ALA A 41 20.05 37.08 53.03
C ALA A 41 18.53 37.48 53.00
N PRO A 42 17.64 36.96 53.89
CA PRO A 42 17.27 35.54 54.17
C PRO A 42 15.74 35.22 54.37
N GLN A 43 15.29 34.01 53.95
CA GLN A 43 14.23 33.08 54.51
C GLN A 43 12.73 33.52 54.67
N PRO A 44 11.71 32.61 54.83
CA PRO A 44 11.73 31.14 55.06
C PRO A 44 10.77 30.24 54.22
N ARG A 45 11.05 28.93 54.27
CA ARG A 45 10.17 27.73 54.13
C ARG A 45 8.81 27.85 53.40
N GLY A 46 8.76 27.24 52.23
CA GLY A 46 7.55 26.71 51.59
C GLY A 46 7.93 25.48 50.76
N GLU A 47 8.19 24.37 51.44
CA GLU A 47 8.35 23.06 50.81
C GLU A 47 6.99 22.60 50.26
N ALA A 48 7.02 21.89 49.13
CA ALA A 48 5.91 21.28 48.40
C ALA A 48 5.14 22.21 47.44
N GLN A 49 5.62 22.31 46.20
CA GLN A 49 4.84 22.14 44.96
C GLN A 49 5.70 22.47 43.72
N ALA A 50 6.69 21.62 43.45
CA ALA A 50 7.36 21.56 42.15
C ALA A 50 7.47 20.08 41.73
N LEU A 51 6.33 19.40 41.72
CA LEU A 51 6.20 18.07 41.14
C LEU A 51 5.57 18.24 39.75
N GLU A 52 6.45 18.14 38.76
CA GLU A 52 6.25 17.27 37.60
C GLU A 52 4.97 17.49 36.78
N GLN A 53 4.99 18.49 35.91
CA GLN A 53 4.27 18.43 34.65
C GLN A 53 5.24 18.63 33.48
N GLN A 54 6.35 17.91 33.52
CA GLN A 54 7.04 17.56 32.29
C GLN A 54 6.28 16.36 31.71
N GLN A 55 5.12 16.66 31.12
CA GLN A 55 4.29 15.69 30.43
C GLN A 55 5.16 15.08 29.34
N GLN A 56 5.68 13.87 29.61
CA GLN A 56 6.42 13.06 28.66
C GLN A 56 5.49 12.80 27.48
N GLN A 57 5.57 13.67 26.49
CA GLN A 57 4.99 13.43 25.18
C GLN A 57 5.87 12.35 24.57
N LEU A 58 5.53 11.08 24.85
CA LEU A 58 6.05 9.93 24.13
C LEU A 58 6.02 10.30 22.65
N PRO A 59 7.15 10.24 21.92
CA PRO A 59 7.10 10.34 20.47
C PRO A 59 6.10 9.27 20.05
N GLN A 60 4.95 9.68 19.50
CA GLN A 60 3.97 8.75 18.95
C GLN A 60 4.69 8.03 17.81
N SER A 61 5.33 6.91 18.13
CA SER A 61 6.04 6.10 17.18
C SER A 61 4.95 5.49 16.32
N ASN A 62 4.69 6.13 15.19
CA ASN A 62 3.88 5.58 14.11
C ASN A 62 4.65 4.38 13.52
N THR A 63 4.78 3.33 14.33
CA THR A 63 5.65 2.18 14.11
C THR A 63 5.23 1.45 12.85
N LEU A 64 3.91 1.34 12.64
CA LEU A 64 3.32 0.76 11.44
C LEU A 64 3.61 1.59 10.19
N VAL A 65 3.43 2.91 10.29
CA VAL A 65 3.73 3.80 9.16
C VAL A 65 5.22 3.77 8.89
N GLY A 66 6.11 3.60 9.86
CA GLY A 66 7.57 3.50 9.65
C GLY A 66 8.03 2.31 8.81
N LEU A 67 7.23 1.24 8.69
CA LEU A 67 7.61 0.00 8.00
C LEU A 67 7.75 0.18 6.47
N PRO A 68 8.61 -0.58 5.78
CA PRO A 68 8.65 -0.60 4.33
C PRO A 68 7.27 -0.85 3.71
N ILE A 69 6.99 -0.24 2.55
CA ILE A 69 5.66 -0.31 1.91
C ILE A 69 5.16 -1.75 1.74
N VAL A 70 6.04 -2.68 1.39
CA VAL A 70 5.72 -4.10 1.21
C VAL A 70 5.23 -4.75 2.51
N ALA A 71 5.81 -4.40 3.65
CA ALA A 71 5.37 -4.91 4.96
C ALA A 71 4.00 -4.35 5.34
N ILE A 72 3.76 -3.05 5.07
CA ILE A 72 2.44 -2.44 5.26
C ILE A 72 1.40 -3.11 4.35
N GLU A 73 1.70 -3.28 3.06
CA GLU A 73 0.82 -3.98 2.11
C GLU A 73 0.53 -5.43 2.55
N GLY A 74 1.52 -6.13 3.11
CA GLY A 74 1.35 -7.47 3.66
C GLY A 74 0.44 -7.51 4.89
N ILE A 75 0.57 -6.55 5.81
CA ILE A 75 -0.29 -6.44 6.99
C ILE A 75 -1.73 -6.06 6.58
N LEU A 76 -1.87 -5.04 5.73
CA LEU A 76 -3.18 -4.57 5.27
C LEU A 76 -3.83 -5.55 4.29
N GLY A 77 -3.07 -6.49 3.71
CA GLY A 77 -3.58 -7.50 2.79
C GLY A 77 -4.58 -8.49 3.40
N PHE A 78 -4.68 -8.52 4.74
CA PHE A 78 -5.70 -9.28 5.47
C PHE A 78 -7.03 -8.54 5.62
N LEU A 79 -7.07 -7.26 5.27
CA LEU A 79 -8.28 -6.43 5.34
C LEU A 79 -9.08 -6.50 4.05
N SER A 80 -10.38 -6.25 4.15
CA SER A 80 -11.24 -6.05 2.99
C SER A 80 -10.91 -4.74 2.28
N TYR A 81 -11.34 -4.61 1.02
CA TYR A 81 -11.22 -3.34 0.26
C TYR A 81 -11.99 -2.19 0.94
N ASP A 82 -13.08 -2.49 1.67
CA ASP A 82 -13.84 -1.48 2.42
C ASP A 82 -13.01 -0.94 3.59
N GLU A 83 -12.47 -1.82 4.42
CA GLU A 83 -11.59 -1.44 5.54
C GLU A 83 -10.34 -0.71 5.04
N THR A 84 -9.72 -1.21 3.95
CA THR A 84 -8.56 -0.56 3.31
C THR A 84 -8.91 0.85 2.83
N SER A 85 -10.12 1.07 2.32
CA SER A 85 -10.55 2.41 1.88
C SER A 85 -10.72 3.39 3.03
N GLN A 86 -11.18 2.93 4.20
CA GLN A 86 -11.34 3.78 5.39
C GLN A 86 -9.98 4.23 5.96
N LEU A 87 -8.96 3.37 5.86
CA LEU A 87 -7.61 3.70 6.34
C LEU A 87 -6.95 4.88 5.59
N ARG A 88 -7.45 5.23 4.40
CA ARG A 88 -6.94 6.37 3.62
C ARG A 88 -7.07 7.71 4.34
N LEU A 89 -8.06 7.84 5.22
CA LEU A 89 -8.30 9.07 5.99
C LEU A 89 -7.33 9.25 7.18
N VAL A 90 -6.52 8.23 7.50
CA VAL A 90 -5.66 8.24 8.70
C VAL A 90 -4.47 9.18 8.54
N CYS A 91 -3.71 9.05 7.44
CA CYS A 91 -2.57 9.92 7.15
C CYS A 91 -2.17 9.84 5.67
N LYS A 92 -1.38 10.83 5.19
CA LYS A 92 -0.92 10.90 3.79
C LYS A 92 -0.18 9.64 3.32
N ARG A 93 0.65 9.04 4.18
CA ARG A 93 1.36 7.81 3.83
C ARG A 93 0.41 6.63 3.72
N MET A 94 -0.58 6.54 4.61
CA MET A 94 -1.60 5.49 4.54
C MET A 94 -2.46 5.63 3.28
N ASP A 95 -2.85 6.86 2.92
CA ASP A 95 -3.58 7.13 1.68
C ASP A 95 -2.84 6.59 0.45
N LEU A 96 -1.54 6.88 0.33
CA LEU A 96 -0.73 6.40 -0.80
C LEU A 96 -0.67 4.86 -0.87
N VAL A 97 -0.42 4.19 0.27
CA VAL A 97 -0.33 2.73 0.32
C VAL A 97 -1.69 2.09 0.00
N CYS A 98 -2.75 2.54 0.67
CA CYS A 98 -4.10 2.02 0.46
C CYS A 98 -4.59 2.28 -0.97
N GLN A 99 -4.37 3.47 -1.53
CA GLN A 99 -4.68 3.78 -2.93
C GLN A 99 -4.01 2.79 -3.89
N ARG A 100 -2.71 2.54 -3.70
CA ARG A 100 -1.97 1.56 -4.49
C ARG A 100 -2.55 0.15 -4.34
N MET A 101 -2.88 -0.28 -3.12
CA MET A 101 -3.49 -1.59 -2.86
C MET A 101 -4.86 -1.75 -3.55
N LEU A 102 -5.72 -0.75 -3.42
CA LEU A 102 -7.06 -0.75 -4.02
C LEU A 102 -6.98 -0.84 -5.55
N ASN A 103 -6.13 -0.02 -6.17
CA ASN A 103 -5.97 0.02 -7.63
C ASN A 103 -5.30 -1.25 -8.19
N GLN A 104 -4.37 -1.85 -7.44
CA GLN A 104 -3.79 -3.14 -7.83
C GLN A 104 -4.81 -4.28 -7.87
N GLY A 105 -5.90 -4.20 -7.10
CA GLY A 105 -6.97 -5.19 -7.12
C GLY A 105 -7.55 -5.41 -8.51
N PHE A 106 -7.84 -4.32 -9.23
CA PHE A 106 -8.36 -4.39 -10.59
C PHE A 106 -7.37 -5.04 -11.56
N LEU A 107 -6.10 -4.61 -11.50
CA LEU A 107 -5.03 -5.17 -12.36
C LEU A 107 -4.77 -6.66 -12.09
N LYS A 108 -4.97 -7.12 -10.84
CA LYS A 108 -4.89 -8.56 -10.51
C LYS A 108 -6.04 -9.34 -11.15
N VAL A 109 -7.26 -8.81 -11.13
CA VAL A 109 -8.43 -9.41 -11.78
C VAL A 109 -8.24 -9.48 -13.29
N GLU A 110 -7.78 -8.40 -13.92
CA GLU A 110 -7.52 -8.37 -15.36
C GLU A 110 -6.46 -9.39 -15.78
N ARG A 111 -5.35 -9.49 -15.03
CA ARG A 111 -4.31 -10.50 -15.29
C ARG A 111 -4.84 -11.93 -15.12
N TYR A 112 -5.62 -12.18 -14.07
CA TYR A 112 -6.21 -13.49 -13.84
C TYR A 112 -7.18 -13.88 -14.97
N HIS A 113 -8.01 -12.95 -15.42
CA HIS A 113 -8.90 -13.16 -16.55
C HIS A 113 -8.13 -13.53 -17.82
N ASN A 114 -7.09 -12.77 -18.16
CA ASN A 114 -6.22 -13.04 -19.31
C ASN A 114 -5.59 -14.45 -19.26
N LEU A 115 -5.16 -14.89 -18.07
CA LEU A 115 -4.62 -16.23 -17.89
C LEU A 115 -5.68 -17.31 -18.18
N CYS A 116 -6.85 -17.21 -17.55
CA CYS A 116 -7.95 -18.15 -17.77
C CYS A 116 -8.35 -18.20 -19.25
N GLN A 117 -8.43 -17.03 -19.90
CA GLN A 117 -8.81 -16.94 -21.30
C GLN A 117 -7.78 -17.62 -22.22
N LYS A 118 -6.48 -17.40 -21.99
CA LYS A 118 -5.41 -18.10 -22.74
C LYS A 118 -5.48 -19.61 -22.55
N GLN A 119 -5.70 -20.07 -21.32
CA GLN A 119 -5.80 -21.50 -21.01
C GLN A 119 -7.00 -22.17 -21.70
N VAL A 120 -8.17 -21.53 -21.67
CA VAL A 120 -9.37 -22.04 -22.36
C VAL A 120 -9.19 -21.98 -23.87
N LYS A 121 -8.73 -20.86 -24.43
CA LYS A 121 -8.49 -20.70 -25.88
C LYS A 121 -7.50 -21.75 -26.42
N ALA A 122 -6.48 -22.12 -25.65
CA ALA A 122 -5.49 -23.13 -26.06
C ALA A 122 -6.08 -24.56 -26.15
N GLN A 123 -7.16 -24.84 -25.43
CA GLN A 123 -7.84 -26.14 -25.44
C GLN A 123 -8.97 -26.23 -26.49
N LEU A 124 -9.33 -25.11 -27.12
CA LEU A 124 -10.39 -25.09 -28.12
C LEU A 124 -9.89 -25.52 -29.50
N PRO A 125 -10.68 -26.30 -30.26
CA PRO A 125 -10.39 -26.61 -31.66
C PRO A 125 -10.23 -25.34 -32.50
N ARG A 126 -9.35 -25.36 -33.51
CA ARG A 126 -9.17 -24.20 -34.40
C ARG A 126 -10.41 -23.90 -35.25
N ARG A 127 -11.14 -24.93 -35.68
CA ARG A 127 -12.32 -24.82 -36.55
C ARG A 127 -13.56 -24.43 -35.74
N GLU A 128 -14.32 -23.45 -36.25
CA GLU A 128 -15.50 -22.90 -35.58
C GLU A 128 -16.63 -23.92 -35.39
N SER A 129 -16.89 -24.77 -36.38
CA SER A 129 -17.90 -25.82 -36.30
C SER A 129 -17.63 -26.84 -35.19
N GLU A 130 -16.36 -27.21 -34.99
CA GLU A 130 -15.92 -28.12 -33.92
C GLU A 130 -15.91 -27.41 -32.57
N ARG A 131 -15.56 -26.10 -32.55
CA ARG A 131 -15.56 -25.28 -31.33
C ARG A 131 -16.95 -25.20 -30.71
N ARG A 132 -18.00 -25.00 -31.51
CA ARG A 132 -19.40 -24.87 -31.05
C ARG A 132 -19.90 -26.11 -30.30
N ASN A 133 -19.36 -27.28 -30.62
CA ASN A 133 -19.74 -28.55 -30.01
C ASN A 133 -18.81 -28.97 -28.85
N HIS A 134 -17.78 -28.17 -28.55
CA HIS A 134 -16.82 -28.47 -27.51
C HIS A 134 -17.38 -28.15 -26.10
N SER A 135 -17.06 -28.97 -25.10
CA SER A 135 -17.52 -28.80 -23.72
C SER A 135 -17.12 -27.44 -23.10
N LEU A 136 -15.99 -26.88 -23.52
CA LEU A 136 -15.50 -25.56 -23.08
C LEU A 136 -16.03 -24.36 -23.88
N ALA A 137 -16.86 -24.57 -24.92
CA ALA A 137 -17.40 -23.47 -25.74
C ALA A 137 -18.13 -22.44 -24.87
N ARG A 138 -19.04 -22.92 -24.01
CA ARG A 138 -19.78 -22.07 -23.06
C ARG A 138 -18.85 -21.30 -22.11
N HIS A 139 -17.76 -21.91 -21.66
CA HIS A 139 -16.77 -21.26 -20.80
C HIS A 139 -16.05 -20.12 -21.55
N ALA A 140 -15.74 -20.33 -22.83
CA ALA A 140 -15.14 -19.31 -23.68
C ALA A 140 -16.09 -18.13 -23.91
N ASP A 141 -17.38 -18.38 -24.13
CA ASP A 141 -18.40 -17.33 -24.29
C ASP A 141 -18.58 -16.50 -23.02
N ILE A 142 -18.62 -17.16 -21.86
CA ILE A 142 -18.68 -16.49 -20.55
C ILE A 142 -17.42 -15.62 -20.36
N LEU A 143 -16.23 -16.15 -20.65
CA LEU A 143 -15.00 -15.38 -20.55
C LEU A 143 -14.99 -14.17 -21.51
N ALA A 144 -15.46 -14.31 -22.75
CA ALA A 144 -15.57 -13.18 -23.68
C ALA A 144 -16.55 -12.09 -23.18
N ALA A 145 -17.67 -12.50 -22.56
CA ALA A 145 -18.59 -11.56 -21.95
C ALA A 145 -17.96 -10.81 -20.76
N VAL A 146 -17.19 -11.52 -19.91
CA VAL A 146 -16.44 -10.91 -18.80
C VAL A 146 -15.34 -9.96 -19.32
N GLU A 147 -14.61 -10.34 -20.36
CA GLU A 147 -13.58 -9.51 -21.01
C GLU A 147 -14.14 -8.16 -21.44
N THR A 148 -15.32 -8.18 -22.06
CA THR A 148 -16.00 -6.95 -22.51
C THR A 148 -16.34 -6.04 -21.32
N ARG A 149 -16.83 -6.62 -20.22
CA ARG A 149 -17.14 -5.86 -19.00
C ARG A 149 -15.89 -5.28 -18.35
N LEU A 150 -14.81 -6.06 -18.25
CA LEU A 150 -13.52 -5.60 -17.72
C LEU A 150 -12.94 -4.47 -18.58
N SER A 151 -12.99 -4.60 -19.90
CA SER A 151 -12.50 -3.59 -20.85
C SER A 151 -13.26 -2.27 -20.72
N LEU A 152 -14.59 -2.33 -20.58
CA LEU A 152 -15.41 -1.15 -20.35
C LEU A 152 -15.03 -0.45 -19.04
N LEU A 153 -14.88 -1.21 -17.95
CA LEU A 153 -14.44 -0.66 -16.66
C LEU A 153 -13.06 -0.01 -16.77
N ASN A 154 -12.14 -0.64 -17.47
CA ASN A 154 -10.79 -0.13 -17.70
C ASN A 154 -10.83 1.21 -18.44
N MET A 155 -11.56 1.28 -19.56
CA MET A 155 -11.74 2.52 -20.32
C MET A 155 -12.44 3.62 -19.52
N THR A 156 -13.36 3.25 -18.65
CA THR A 156 -14.16 4.20 -17.85
C THR A 156 -13.36 4.80 -16.71
N PHE A 157 -12.61 3.97 -15.98
CA PHE A 157 -12.03 4.37 -14.69
C PHE A 157 -10.53 4.63 -14.74
N MET A 158 -9.75 4.01 -15.65
CA MET A 158 -8.29 4.09 -15.54
C MET A 158 -7.75 5.51 -15.66
N LYS A 159 -8.32 6.35 -16.52
CA LYS A 159 -7.92 7.75 -16.60
C LYS A 159 -8.05 8.50 -15.27
N TYR A 160 -9.10 8.21 -14.50
CA TYR A 160 -9.35 8.83 -13.20
C TYR A 160 -8.47 8.22 -12.11
N VAL A 161 -8.19 6.93 -12.19
CA VAL A 161 -7.26 6.22 -11.31
C VAL A 161 -5.84 6.77 -11.48
N ASP A 162 -5.37 6.92 -12.73
CA ASP A 162 -4.04 7.46 -13.05
C ASP A 162 -3.89 8.92 -12.60
N SER A 163 -4.99 9.68 -12.61
CA SER A 163 -5.04 11.06 -12.14
C SER A 163 -5.25 11.17 -10.61
N ASN A 164 -5.27 10.04 -9.88
CA ASN A 164 -5.54 9.95 -8.44
C ASN A 164 -6.89 10.56 -8.01
N LEU A 165 -7.86 10.65 -8.94
CA LEU A 165 -9.19 11.23 -8.69
C LEU A 165 -10.16 10.22 -8.07
N CYS A 166 -9.93 8.93 -8.28
CA CYS A 166 -10.67 7.86 -7.63
C CYS A 166 -9.78 6.63 -7.43
N CYS A 167 -10.25 5.69 -6.62
CA CYS A 167 -9.64 4.38 -6.50
C CYS A 167 -10.67 3.31 -6.83
N PHE A 168 -10.20 2.20 -7.41
CA PHE A 168 -11.09 1.09 -7.68
C PHE A 168 -11.45 0.38 -6.37
N ILE A 169 -12.74 0.39 -6.01
CA ILE A 169 -13.25 -0.36 -4.85
C ILE A 169 -14.25 -1.38 -5.38
N PRO A 170 -13.91 -2.68 -5.37
CA PRO A 170 -14.84 -3.71 -5.82
C PRO A 170 -16.12 -3.67 -4.94
N GLY A 171 -17.28 -3.51 -5.58
CA GLY A 171 -18.59 -3.55 -4.91
C GLY A 171 -19.08 -2.24 -4.27
N LYS A 172 -18.29 -1.16 -4.25
CA LYS A 172 -18.74 0.17 -3.81
C LYS A 172 -18.16 1.28 -4.69
N VAL A 173 -19.01 2.16 -5.23
CA VAL A 173 -18.56 3.37 -5.92
C VAL A 173 -18.30 4.44 -4.85
N SER A 174 -17.04 4.62 -4.45
CA SER A 174 -16.65 5.73 -3.58
C SER A 174 -16.04 6.85 -4.41
N MET A 175 -16.74 7.99 -4.51
CA MET A 175 -16.13 9.24 -4.95
C MET A 175 -15.28 9.75 -3.79
N LEU A 176 -13.98 9.95 -4.03
CA LEU A 176 -13.15 10.66 -3.06
C LEU A 176 -13.69 12.08 -2.91
N ARG A 177 -14.11 12.43 -1.71
CA ARG A 177 -14.29 13.83 -1.30
C ARG A 177 -13.01 14.33 -0.67
#